data_AF-A0A8H8JHS9-F1
#
_entry.id   AF-A0A8H8JHS9-F1
#
_cell.length_a   1.000
_cell.length_b   1.000
_cell.length_c   1.000
_cell.angle_alpha   90.00
_cell.angle_beta   90.00
_cell.angle_gamma   90.00
#
_symmetry.space_group_name_H-M   'P 1'
#
loop_
_entity.id
_entity.type
_entity.pdbx_description
1 polymer ?
#
loop_
_entity_poly.entity_id
_entity_poly.type
_entity_poly.pdbx_seq_one_letter_code
_entity_poly.pdbx_strand_id
1 'polypeptide(L)'
;MADSANPIEELKVKLASTFSDLLEPQSSLSPEKAAEQIVAIAKAYVDEHSNDPVDPNAVRRNSGPKRDTPGAETFFWSLWECLVKAISEWNSEATFRHNLGQAIALVKALQAQPDEPKWTIWGEDTSIKALPLVGPSLREANNGPLAYLGPDDDALARPEVQNALAGAPPATLVKDENIDLAVLRRQNWLAFQGFMAKLWAEAGLDSFAVCSIWAVRDGLEDWPAAPPSIFDQTESEEERPVGEETPAYRVLLAEGAAMWFVFAAPQMYACTEIWGPNGNPDWPSNKGAPGRGGERWQGVDGMDKEKQRWALWREVLKDVVAWHDREEVAGRGVGWRVKYIVAAALEEMYKAQQK
;
A
#
# COMPACT_ATOMS: atom_id res chain seq x y z
N MET A 1 -27.43 33.36 -5.04
CA MET A 1 -26.39 32.91 -4.10
C MET A 1 -25.67 31.79 -4.81
N ALA A 2 -24.47 32.06 -5.32
CA ALA A 2 -23.64 31.02 -5.89
C ALA A 2 -23.12 30.18 -4.73
N ASP A 3 -23.33 28.86 -4.79
CA ASP A 3 -22.65 27.91 -3.90
C ASP A 3 -21.15 28.17 -4.05
N SER A 4 -20.52 28.74 -3.03
CA SER A 4 -19.06 28.83 -3.00
C SER A 4 -18.56 27.39 -2.89
N ALA A 5 -17.97 26.86 -3.95
CA ALA A 5 -17.43 25.51 -3.96
C ALA A 5 -16.43 25.34 -2.80
N ASN A 6 -16.45 24.16 -2.17
CA ASN A 6 -15.59 23.83 -1.05
C ASN A 6 -14.11 23.94 -1.49
N PRO A 7 -13.28 24.83 -0.89
CA PRO A 7 -11.90 25.03 -1.31
C PRO A 7 -11.04 23.76 -1.31
N ILE A 8 -11.35 22.80 -0.43
CA ILE A 8 -10.67 21.50 -0.38
C ILE A 8 -11.03 20.65 -1.61
N GLU A 9 -12.29 20.68 -2.04
CA GLU A 9 -12.71 19.95 -3.25
C GLU A 9 -12.09 20.56 -4.50
N GLU A 10 -11.99 21.89 -4.58
CA GLU A 10 -11.27 22.54 -5.69
C GLU A 10 -9.79 22.16 -5.72
N LEU A 11 -9.14 22.07 -4.56
CA LEU A 11 -7.77 21.60 -4.44
C LEU A 11 -7.65 20.14 -4.95
N LYS A 12 -8.52 19.24 -4.47
CA LYS A 12 -8.50 17.84 -4.89
C LYS A 12 -8.75 17.69 -6.39
N VAL A 13 -9.62 18.51 -6.99
CA VAL A 13 -9.83 18.53 -8.44
C VAL A 13 -8.56 18.96 -9.19
N LYS A 14 -7.87 20.01 -8.74
CA LYS A 14 -6.60 20.46 -9.36
C LYS A 14 -5.53 19.36 -9.28
N LEU A 15 -5.35 18.75 -8.11
CA LEU A 15 -4.40 17.66 -7.91
C LEU A 15 -4.74 16.43 -8.75
N ALA A 16 -6.01 16.00 -8.75
CA ALA A 16 -6.48 14.88 -9.56
C ALA A 16 -6.29 15.13 -11.05
N SER A 17 -6.49 16.36 -11.54
CA SER A 17 -6.20 16.74 -12.93
C SER A 17 -4.72 16.57 -13.24
N THR A 18 -3.81 17.06 -12.39
CA THR A 18 -2.36 16.87 -12.59
C THR A 18 -1.97 15.40 -12.61
N PHE A 19 -2.55 14.57 -11.75
CA PHE A 19 -2.28 13.13 -11.75
C PHE A 19 -2.86 12.42 -12.98
N SER A 20 -4.09 12.74 -13.38
CA SER A 20 -4.69 12.20 -14.60
C SER A 20 -3.82 12.53 -15.81
N ASP A 21 -3.44 13.81 -15.94
CA ASP A 21 -2.56 14.25 -17.01
C ASP A 21 -1.23 13.49 -16.96
N LEU A 22 -0.59 13.32 -15.80
CA LEU A 22 0.70 12.60 -15.72
C LEU A 22 0.58 11.10 -16.06
N LEU A 23 -0.48 10.44 -15.62
CA LEU A 23 -0.63 8.99 -15.66
C LEU A 23 -1.28 8.48 -16.96
N GLU A 24 -1.74 9.38 -17.83
CA GLU A 24 -2.24 8.99 -19.15
C GLU A 24 -1.10 8.49 -20.07
N PRO A 25 -1.24 7.32 -20.71
CA PRO A 25 -0.17 6.74 -21.56
C PRO A 25 0.29 7.62 -22.72
N GLN A 26 -0.54 8.58 -23.17
CA GLN A 26 -0.23 9.52 -24.26
C GLN A 26 0.13 10.92 -23.75
N SER A 27 0.32 11.07 -22.44
CA SER A 27 0.59 12.36 -21.85
C SER A 27 1.88 12.98 -22.36
N SER A 28 1.86 14.30 -22.50
CA SER A 28 3.05 15.12 -22.71
C SER A 28 3.60 15.72 -21.41
N LEU A 29 2.92 15.51 -20.28
CA LEU A 29 3.33 16.01 -18.98
C LEU A 29 4.42 15.10 -18.41
N SER A 30 5.62 15.65 -18.24
CA SER A 30 6.71 14.92 -17.59
C SER A 30 6.59 14.97 -16.06
N PRO A 31 7.18 14.01 -15.33
CA PRO A 31 7.22 14.04 -13.87
C PRO A 31 7.75 15.34 -13.28
N GLU A 32 8.75 15.97 -13.92
CA GLU A 32 9.34 17.24 -13.47
C GLU A 32 8.34 18.39 -13.59
N LYS A 33 7.64 18.47 -14.73
CA LYS A 33 6.60 19.50 -14.94
C LYS A 33 5.41 19.28 -14.00
N ALA A 34 5.01 18.03 -13.76
CA ALA A 34 3.98 17.70 -12.79
C ALA A 34 4.39 18.11 -11.37
N ALA A 35 5.65 17.86 -10.98
CA ALA A 35 6.19 18.31 -9.69
C ALA A 35 6.19 19.85 -9.57
N GLU A 36 6.60 20.58 -10.62
CA GLU A 36 6.53 22.05 -10.67
C GLU A 36 5.10 22.56 -10.50
N GLN A 37 4.12 21.94 -11.18
CA GLN A 37 2.70 22.27 -11.05
C GLN A 37 2.20 22.03 -9.62
N ILE A 38 2.53 20.87 -9.02
CA ILE A 38 2.16 20.55 -7.63
C ILE A 38 2.74 21.58 -6.66
N VAL A 39 3.99 21.99 -6.84
CA VAL A 39 4.62 23.05 -6.01
C VAL A 39 3.91 24.38 -6.19
N ALA A 40 3.49 24.73 -7.41
CA ALA A 40 2.74 25.95 -7.67
C ALA A 40 1.34 25.90 -7.00
N ILE A 41 0.64 24.76 -7.08
CA ILE A 41 -0.64 24.54 -6.39
C ILE A 41 -0.45 24.67 -4.87
N ALA A 42 0.61 24.08 -4.32
CA ALA A 42 0.94 24.15 -2.90
C ALA A 42 1.09 25.61 -2.42
N LYS A 43 1.91 26.39 -3.15
CA LYS A 43 2.14 27.81 -2.85
C LYS A 43 0.85 28.61 -2.89
N ALA A 44 0.09 28.50 -3.99
CA ALA A 44 -1.16 29.23 -4.13
C ALA A 44 -2.16 28.89 -3.02
N TYR A 45 -2.34 27.59 -2.73
CA TYR A 45 -3.27 27.15 -1.69
C TYR A 45 -2.85 27.66 -0.30
N VAL A 46 -1.57 27.52 0.06
CA VAL A 46 -1.07 28.00 1.36
C VAL A 46 -1.14 29.53 1.48
N ASP A 47 -0.83 30.27 0.42
CA ASP A 47 -0.92 31.73 0.41
C ASP A 47 -2.38 32.20 0.60
N GLU A 48 -3.33 31.57 -0.08
CA GLU A 48 -4.78 31.84 0.06
C GLU A 48 -5.29 31.62 1.50
N HIS A 49 -4.74 30.62 2.20
CA HIS A 49 -5.17 30.23 3.55
C HIS A 49 -4.27 30.81 4.65
N SER A 50 -3.29 31.64 4.31
CA SER A 50 -2.31 32.20 5.26
C SER A 50 -2.91 32.99 6.42
N ASN A 51 -4.13 33.53 6.23
CA ASN A 51 -4.86 34.30 7.22
C ASN A 51 -5.95 33.50 7.95
N ASP A 52 -6.09 32.20 7.67
CA ASP A 52 -7.13 31.39 8.28
C ASP A 52 -6.93 31.28 9.79
N PRO A 53 -8.03 31.31 10.57
CA PRO A 53 -7.97 31.09 12.00
C PRO A 53 -7.39 29.70 12.28
N VAL A 54 -6.32 29.66 13.08
CA VAL A 54 -5.69 28.40 13.48
C VAL A 54 -6.70 27.56 14.25
N ASP A 55 -6.82 26.29 13.88
CA ASP A 55 -7.62 25.33 14.65
C ASP A 55 -7.16 25.35 16.12
N PRO A 56 -8.03 25.68 17.09
CA PRO A 56 -7.68 25.65 18.50
C PRO A 56 -7.21 24.27 18.99
N ASN A 57 -7.53 23.18 18.29
CA ASN A 57 -6.97 21.85 18.55
C ASN A 57 -5.52 21.72 18.08
N ALA A 58 -5.11 22.42 17.02
CA ALA A 58 -3.70 22.52 16.61
C ALA A 58 -2.86 23.29 17.63
N VAL A 59 -3.44 24.32 18.26
CA VAL A 59 -2.80 25.08 19.37
C VAL A 59 -2.51 24.19 20.58
N ARG A 60 -3.33 23.16 20.85
CA ARG A 60 -3.10 22.23 21.97
C ARG A 60 -2.04 21.17 21.68
N ARG A 61 -1.85 20.78 20.41
CA ARG A 61 -0.78 19.83 19.99
C ARG A 61 0.59 20.52 19.92
N ASN A 62 0.61 21.83 19.64
CA ASN A 62 1.81 22.65 19.52
C ASN A 62 2.16 23.35 20.84
N SER A 63 2.73 22.61 21.80
CA SER A 63 3.38 23.21 22.98
C SER A 63 4.76 23.81 22.67
N GLY A 64 5.22 23.69 21.42
CA GLY A 64 6.48 24.27 20.92
C GLY A 64 6.35 25.72 20.45
N PRO A 65 7.47 26.44 20.26
CA PRO A 65 7.49 27.87 19.92
C PRO A 65 7.15 28.18 18.44
N LYS A 66 7.09 27.18 17.55
CA LYS A 66 6.83 27.36 16.12
C LYS A 66 5.36 27.06 15.81
N ARG A 67 4.72 27.97 15.09
CA ARG A 67 3.33 27.88 14.66
C ARG A 67 3.27 27.19 13.29
N ASP A 68 2.39 26.20 13.15
CA ASP A 68 2.15 25.54 11.87
C ASP A 68 1.70 26.53 10.79
N THR A 69 2.13 26.29 9.55
CA THR A 69 1.73 27.09 8.40
C THR A 69 0.28 26.77 8.02
N PRO A 70 -0.66 27.74 8.09
CA PRO A 70 -2.05 27.51 7.70
C PRO A 70 -2.18 26.91 6.29
N GLY A 71 -3.09 25.95 6.13
CA GLY A 71 -3.34 25.27 4.84
C GLY A 71 -2.30 24.23 4.43
N ALA A 72 -1.07 24.23 4.99
CA ALA A 72 -0.02 23.31 4.57
C ALA A 72 -0.37 21.83 4.86
N GLU A 73 -0.82 21.53 6.07
CA GLU A 73 -1.24 20.17 6.45
C GLU A 73 -2.37 19.64 5.53
N THR A 74 -3.42 20.43 5.32
CA THR A 74 -4.55 20.09 4.42
C THR A 74 -4.08 19.83 2.99
N PHE A 75 -3.15 20.64 2.49
CA PHE A 75 -2.58 20.45 1.16
C PHE A 75 -1.87 19.10 1.04
N PHE A 76 -0.98 18.77 1.98
CA PHE A 76 -0.20 17.54 1.90
C PHE A 76 -1.04 16.28 2.12
N TRP A 77 -2.04 16.32 3.02
CA TRP A 77 -3.03 15.24 3.10
C TRP A 77 -3.74 15.02 1.76
N SER A 78 -4.27 16.10 1.17
CA SER A 78 -4.99 16.04 -0.10
C SER A 78 -4.10 15.55 -1.26
N LEU A 79 -2.82 15.95 -1.28
CA LEU A 79 -1.84 15.50 -2.28
C LEU A 79 -1.71 13.97 -2.28
N TRP A 80 -1.47 13.39 -1.11
CA TRP A 80 -1.26 11.94 -1.01
C TRP A 80 -2.56 11.17 -1.15
N GLU A 81 -3.68 11.66 -0.62
CA GLU A 81 -5.00 11.06 -0.85
C GLU A 81 -5.34 10.98 -2.33
N CYS A 82 -5.13 12.07 -3.09
CA CYS A 82 -5.38 12.10 -4.53
C CYS A 82 -4.45 11.15 -5.29
N LEU A 83 -3.17 11.04 -4.89
CA LEU A 83 -2.25 10.10 -5.52
C LEU A 83 -2.65 8.64 -5.24
N VAL A 84 -2.99 8.31 -3.99
CA VAL A 84 -3.48 6.98 -3.60
C VAL A 84 -4.75 6.62 -4.36
N LYS A 85 -5.68 7.57 -4.49
CA LYS A 85 -6.89 7.40 -5.30
C LYS A 85 -6.54 7.13 -6.77
N ALA A 86 -5.63 7.90 -7.36
CA ALA A 86 -5.19 7.68 -8.75
C ALA A 86 -4.53 6.31 -8.94
N ILE A 87 -3.77 5.82 -7.96
CA ILE A 87 -3.20 4.46 -7.94
C ILE A 87 -4.32 3.39 -7.96
N SER A 88 -5.41 3.66 -7.25
CA SER A 88 -6.59 2.78 -7.14
C SER A 88 -7.47 2.75 -8.40
N GLU A 89 -7.09 3.45 -9.47
CA GLU A 89 -7.83 3.48 -10.74
C GLU A 89 -7.09 2.69 -11.85
N TRP A 90 -5.98 2.03 -11.52
CA TRP A 90 -5.15 1.29 -12.48
C TRP A 90 -5.76 -0.08 -12.82
N ASN A 91 -6.67 -0.08 -13.78
CA ASN A 91 -7.52 -1.21 -14.15
C ASN A 91 -6.89 -2.29 -15.06
N SER A 92 -5.61 -2.17 -15.45
CA SER A 92 -4.92 -3.16 -16.29
C SER A 92 -3.45 -3.34 -15.90
N GLU A 93 -2.86 -4.51 -16.16
CA GLU A 93 -1.45 -4.79 -15.85
C GLU A 93 -0.49 -3.89 -16.65
N ALA A 94 -0.82 -3.59 -17.91
CA ALA A 94 -0.01 -2.70 -18.74
C ALA A 94 -0.04 -1.26 -18.21
N THR A 95 -1.23 -0.78 -17.83
CA THR A 95 -1.43 0.53 -17.18
C THR A 95 -0.72 0.57 -15.83
N PHE A 96 -0.80 -0.50 -15.05
CA PHE A 96 -0.15 -0.62 -13.74
C PHE A 96 1.35 -0.34 -13.82
N ARG A 97 2.09 -1.06 -14.69
CA ARG A 97 3.55 -0.92 -14.76
C ARG A 97 3.98 0.48 -15.22
N HIS A 98 3.29 1.03 -16.23
CA HIS A 98 3.57 2.37 -16.73
C HIS A 98 3.31 3.43 -15.65
N ASN A 99 2.10 3.41 -15.07
CA ASN A 99 1.66 4.41 -14.12
C ASN A 99 2.45 4.32 -12.81
N LEU A 100 2.82 3.12 -12.37
CA LEU A 100 3.71 2.92 -11.23
C LEU A 100 5.08 3.57 -11.49
N GLY A 101 5.64 3.42 -12.69
CA GLY A 101 6.87 4.10 -13.08
C GLY A 101 6.75 5.62 -13.02
N GLN A 102 5.67 6.18 -13.56
CA GLN A 102 5.41 7.63 -13.54
C GLN A 102 5.19 8.16 -12.11
N ALA A 103 4.45 7.46 -11.27
CA ALA A 103 4.23 7.85 -9.87
C ALA A 103 5.56 7.89 -9.08
N ILE A 104 6.43 6.90 -9.25
CA ILE A 104 7.75 6.89 -8.61
C ILE A 104 8.65 7.99 -9.17
N ALA A 105 8.61 8.23 -10.48
CA ALA A 105 9.36 9.33 -11.10
C ALA A 105 8.88 10.69 -10.59
N LEU A 106 7.57 10.87 -10.37
CA LEU A 106 7.02 12.09 -9.77
C LEU A 106 7.54 12.30 -8.36
N VAL A 107 7.54 11.26 -7.52
CA VAL A 107 8.06 11.36 -6.15
C VAL A 107 9.53 11.78 -6.16
N LYS A 108 10.35 11.19 -7.04
CA LYS A 108 11.75 11.60 -7.23
C LYS A 108 11.87 13.04 -7.73
N ALA A 109 11.00 13.47 -8.64
CA ALA A 109 10.97 14.84 -9.13
C ALA A 109 10.59 15.85 -8.03
N LEU A 110 9.68 15.48 -7.11
CA LEU A 110 9.36 16.25 -5.91
C LEU A 110 10.56 16.33 -4.95
N GLN A 111 11.29 15.22 -4.73
CA GLN A 111 12.54 15.21 -3.96
C GLN A 111 13.68 16.04 -4.60
N ALA A 112 13.64 16.24 -5.91
CA ALA A 112 14.59 17.05 -6.65
C ALA A 112 14.25 18.56 -6.65
N GLN A 113 13.05 18.93 -6.19
CA GLN A 113 12.65 20.35 -6.10
C GLN A 113 13.57 21.13 -5.14
N PRO A 114 13.65 22.46 -5.32
CA PRO A 114 14.28 23.33 -4.35
C PRO A 114 13.73 23.13 -2.94
N ASP A 115 14.58 23.33 -1.94
CA ASP A 115 14.21 23.15 -0.54
C ASP A 115 13.29 24.26 0.00
N GLU A 116 13.00 25.26 -0.83
CA GLU A 116 12.07 26.36 -0.56
C GLU A 116 10.82 26.25 -1.47
N PRO A 117 9.63 26.62 -0.99
CA PRO A 117 9.36 27.27 0.30
C PRO A 117 9.37 26.27 1.46
N LYS A 118 9.70 26.77 2.65
CA LYS A 118 9.50 26.03 3.90
C LYS A 118 8.08 26.20 4.44
N TRP A 119 7.51 25.09 4.92
CA TRP A 119 6.26 25.05 5.65
C TRP A 119 6.51 24.44 7.03
N THR A 120 5.77 24.85 8.05
CA THR A 120 5.81 24.22 9.37
C THR A 120 4.58 23.31 9.53
N ILE A 121 4.80 22.03 9.83
CA ILE A 121 3.74 21.03 10.06
C ILE A 121 4.06 20.28 11.35
N TRP A 122 3.11 20.22 12.26
CA TRP A 122 3.28 19.62 13.60
C TRP A 122 4.51 20.17 14.34
N GLY A 123 4.78 21.46 14.18
CA GLY A 123 5.90 22.18 14.79
C GLY A 123 7.27 21.98 14.12
N GLU A 124 7.35 21.21 13.03
CA GLU A 124 8.59 20.93 12.30
C GLU A 124 8.62 21.63 10.94
N ASP A 125 9.75 22.25 10.61
CA ASP A 125 9.94 22.86 9.28
C ASP A 125 10.23 21.77 8.26
N THR A 126 9.50 21.82 7.14
CA THR A 126 9.58 20.87 6.05
C THR A 126 9.52 21.60 4.70
N SER A 127 9.76 20.86 3.63
CA SER A 127 9.64 21.33 2.25
C SER A 127 9.04 20.22 1.40
N ILE A 128 8.63 20.53 0.16
CA ILE A 128 8.07 19.54 -0.76
C ILE A 128 9.03 18.36 -0.97
N LYS A 129 10.34 18.63 -0.93
CA LYS A 129 11.41 17.66 -1.10
C LYS A 129 11.43 16.59 0.00
N ALA A 130 11.02 16.95 1.21
CA ALA A 130 10.94 16.02 2.33
C ALA A 130 9.68 15.13 2.30
N LEU A 131 8.79 15.35 1.31
CA LEU A 131 7.54 14.61 1.12
C LEU A 131 6.69 14.55 2.41
N PRO A 132 6.39 15.70 3.04
CA PRO A 132 5.69 15.72 4.31
C PRO A 132 4.36 14.99 4.22
N LEU A 133 4.01 14.28 5.29
CA LEU A 133 2.80 13.48 5.44
C LEU A 133 2.69 12.25 4.52
N VAL A 134 3.67 11.95 3.66
CA VAL A 134 3.61 10.74 2.81
C VAL A 134 3.47 9.46 3.65
N GLY A 135 4.23 9.34 4.74
CA GLY A 135 4.17 8.18 5.64
C GLY A 135 2.80 8.02 6.31
N PRO A 136 2.32 9.04 7.06
CA PRO A 136 0.99 9.04 7.65
C PRO A 136 -0.14 8.72 6.65
N SER A 137 -0.15 9.37 5.48
CA SER A 137 -1.22 9.18 4.48
C SER A 137 -1.23 7.77 3.89
N LEU A 138 -0.06 7.23 3.57
CA LEU A 138 0.02 5.87 3.04
C LEU A 138 -0.27 4.83 4.12
N ARG A 139 0.12 5.07 5.37
CA ARG A 139 -0.24 4.20 6.49
C ARG A 139 -1.75 4.13 6.67
N GLU A 140 -2.45 5.26 6.60
CA GLU A 140 -3.91 5.29 6.71
C GLU A 140 -4.58 4.53 5.57
N ALA A 141 -4.07 4.65 4.34
CA ALA A 141 -4.57 3.87 3.21
C ALA A 141 -4.28 2.35 3.34
N ASN A 142 -3.32 1.93 4.16
CA ASN A 142 -2.88 0.54 4.31
C ASN A 142 -3.67 -0.26 5.38
N ASN A 143 -4.98 -0.09 5.47
CA ASN A 143 -5.81 -0.78 6.48
C ASN A 143 -6.34 -2.15 6.02
N GLY A 144 -5.79 -2.73 4.97
CA GLY A 144 -6.20 -4.03 4.40
C GLY A 144 -6.98 -3.88 3.08
N PRO A 145 -7.11 -4.97 2.29
CA PRO A 145 -7.66 -4.91 0.93
C PRO A 145 -9.15 -4.53 0.88
N LEU A 146 -9.92 -4.76 1.95
CA LEU A 146 -11.39 -4.60 1.98
C LEU A 146 -11.90 -3.56 3.00
N ALA A 147 -11.02 -2.86 3.73
CA ALA A 147 -11.39 -2.06 4.91
C ALA A 147 -12.36 -0.89 4.69
N TYR A 148 -12.39 -0.32 3.48
CA TYR A 148 -13.18 0.89 3.19
C TYR A 148 -14.37 0.65 2.28
N LEU A 149 -14.27 -0.33 1.38
CA LEU A 149 -15.28 -0.68 0.40
C LEU A 149 -14.89 -2.04 -0.14
N GLY A 150 -15.85 -2.95 -0.26
CA GLY A 150 -15.63 -4.30 -0.76
C GLY A 150 -16.97 -5.03 -0.80
N PRO A 151 -16.99 -6.25 -1.35
CA PRO A 151 -18.13 -7.14 -1.13
C PRO A 151 -18.30 -7.37 0.38
N ASP A 152 -19.55 -7.48 0.84
CA ASP A 152 -19.84 -7.88 2.21
C ASP A 152 -19.46 -9.35 2.45
N ASP A 153 -19.54 -9.79 3.72
CA ASP A 153 -19.14 -11.13 4.13
C ASP A 153 -19.91 -12.23 3.39
N ASP A 154 -21.22 -12.03 3.17
CA ASP A 154 -22.08 -12.96 2.43
C ASP A 154 -21.66 -13.03 0.96
N ALA A 155 -21.33 -11.89 0.35
CA ALA A 155 -20.83 -11.83 -1.01
C ALA A 155 -19.43 -12.46 -1.15
N LEU A 156 -18.53 -12.25 -0.19
CA LEU A 156 -17.20 -12.89 -0.16
C LEU A 156 -17.29 -14.41 0.04
N ALA A 157 -18.34 -14.93 0.65
CA ALA A 157 -18.57 -16.37 0.75
C ALA A 157 -18.93 -17.01 -0.61
N ARG A 158 -19.25 -16.22 -1.64
CA ARG A 158 -19.61 -16.72 -2.98
C ARG A 158 -18.37 -17.12 -3.79
N PRO A 159 -18.31 -18.35 -4.36
CA PRO A 159 -17.15 -18.81 -5.12
C PRO A 159 -16.74 -17.89 -6.27
N GLU A 160 -17.69 -17.32 -7.01
CA GLU A 160 -17.42 -16.40 -8.12
C GLU A 160 -16.77 -15.08 -7.69
N VAL A 161 -17.11 -14.57 -6.49
CA VAL A 161 -16.50 -13.37 -5.92
C VAL A 161 -15.09 -13.69 -5.42
N GLN A 162 -14.89 -14.84 -4.78
CA GLN A 162 -13.56 -15.32 -4.37
C GLN A 162 -12.62 -15.53 -5.57
N ASN A 163 -13.13 -16.15 -6.63
CA ASN A 163 -12.40 -16.32 -7.89
C ASN A 163 -11.94 -14.98 -8.46
N ALA A 164 -12.83 -13.99 -8.47
CA ALA A 164 -12.52 -12.63 -8.93
C ALA A 164 -11.46 -11.95 -8.04
N LEU A 165 -11.60 -12.05 -6.72
CA LEU A 165 -10.65 -11.50 -5.74
C LEU A 165 -9.26 -12.15 -5.84
N ALA A 166 -9.20 -13.43 -6.19
CA ALA A 166 -7.95 -14.17 -6.43
C ALA A 166 -7.40 -14.01 -7.87
N GLY A 167 -8.07 -13.23 -8.72
CA GLY A 167 -7.61 -12.86 -10.06
C GLY A 167 -7.90 -13.86 -11.16
N ALA A 168 -8.80 -14.82 -10.92
CA ALA A 168 -9.30 -15.72 -11.96
C ALA A 168 -10.09 -14.93 -13.02
N PRO A 169 -10.01 -15.34 -14.30
CA PRO A 169 -10.84 -14.74 -15.34
C PRO A 169 -12.32 -14.99 -15.04
N PRO A 170 -13.22 -14.02 -15.35
CA PRO A 170 -14.64 -14.19 -15.07
C PRO A 170 -15.21 -15.37 -15.85
N ALA A 171 -15.90 -16.27 -15.14
CA ALA A 171 -16.50 -17.46 -15.73
C ALA A 171 -17.74 -17.14 -16.59
N THR A 172 -18.40 -16.01 -16.34
CA THR A 172 -19.57 -15.55 -17.10
C THR A 172 -19.46 -14.07 -17.44
N LEU A 173 -20.11 -13.64 -18.53
CA LEU A 173 -20.21 -12.24 -18.93
C LEU A 173 -21.36 -11.48 -18.22
N VAL A 174 -21.99 -12.10 -17.21
CA VAL A 174 -23.07 -11.47 -16.46
C VAL A 174 -22.46 -10.42 -15.55
N LYS A 175 -23.01 -9.20 -15.61
CA LYS A 175 -22.58 -8.10 -14.75
C LYS A 175 -23.04 -8.36 -13.32
N ASP A 176 -22.08 -8.46 -12.40
CA ASP A 176 -22.31 -8.61 -10.96
C ASP A 176 -21.44 -7.58 -10.22
N GLU A 177 -22.08 -6.69 -9.47
CA GLU A 177 -21.41 -5.58 -8.79
C GLU A 177 -20.40 -6.07 -7.74
N ASN A 178 -20.65 -7.20 -7.07
CA ASN A 178 -19.71 -7.76 -6.09
C ASN A 178 -18.48 -8.37 -6.76
N ILE A 179 -18.64 -8.97 -7.93
CA ILE A 179 -17.51 -9.45 -8.75
C ILE A 179 -16.67 -8.24 -9.21
N ASP A 180 -17.30 -7.20 -9.74
CA ASP A 180 -16.64 -5.97 -10.17
C ASP A 180 -15.87 -5.30 -9.00
N LEU A 181 -16.50 -5.24 -7.81
CA LEU A 181 -15.87 -4.73 -6.60
C LEU A 181 -14.67 -5.59 -6.16
N ALA A 182 -14.77 -6.91 -6.22
CA ALA A 182 -13.66 -7.81 -5.88
C ALA A 182 -12.47 -7.64 -6.83
N VAL A 183 -12.70 -7.53 -8.14
CA VAL A 183 -11.65 -7.25 -9.13
C VAL A 183 -10.99 -5.91 -8.83
N LEU A 184 -11.78 -4.85 -8.62
CA LEU A 184 -11.28 -3.52 -8.31
C LEU A 184 -10.43 -3.54 -7.04
N ARG A 185 -10.91 -4.17 -5.96
CA ARG A 185 -10.19 -4.20 -4.68
C ARG A 185 -8.88 -4.95 -4.75
N ARG A 186 -8.87 -6.08 -5.44
CA ARG A 186 -7.64 -6.79 -5.76
C ARG A 186 -6.63 -5.87 -6.46
N GLN A 187 -7.04 -5.22 -7.53
CA GLN A 187 -6.16 -4.34 -8.32
C GLN A 187 -5.60 -3.22 -7.46
N ASN A 188 -6.46 -2.57 -6.67
CA ASN A 188 -6.09 -1.44 -5.81
C ASN A 188 -5.08 -1.86 -4.75
N TRP A 189 -5.33 -2.99 -4.07
CA TRP A 189 -4.45 -3.52 -3.05
C TRP A 189 -3.06 -3.82 -3.61
N LEU A 190 -2.98 -4.61 -4.68
CA LEU A 190 -1.70 -5.00 -5.27
C LEU A 190 -0.95 -3.79 -5.85
N ALA A 191 -1.68 -2.85 -6.45
CA ALA A 191 -1.08 -1.63 -6.95
C ALA A 191 -0.46 -0.78 -5.83
N PHE A 192 -1.18 -0.66 -4.72
CA PHE A 192 -0.75 0.09 -3.56
C PHE A 192 0.45 -0.56 -2.86
N GLN A 193 0.44 -1.89 -2.67
CA GLN A 193 1.60 -2.63 -2.14
C GLN A 193 2.84 -2.45 -3.04
N GLY A 194 2.65 -2.55 -4.37
CA GLY A 194 3.73 -2.33 -5.34
C GLY A 194 4.29 -0.90 -5.29
N PHE A 195 3.42 0.10 -5.12
CA PHE A 195 3.82 1.50 -4.96
C PHE A 195 4.67 1.71 -3.70
N MET A 196 4.21 1.25 -2.53
CA MET A 196 4.97 1.37 -1.29
C MET A 196 6.32 0.65 -1.36
N ALA A 197 6.36 -0.55 -1.94
CA ALA A 197 7.60 -1.29 -2.11
C ALA A 197 8.61 -0.51 -2.96
N LYS A 198 8.16 0.12 -4.05
CA LYS A 198 9.02 0.95 -4.90
C LYS A 198 9.40 2.30 -4.29
N LEU A 199 8.57 2.89 -3.44
CA LEU A 199 8.95 4.10 -2.69
C LEU A 199 10.20 3.83 -1.85
N TRP A 200 10.24 2.67 -1.19
CA TRP A 200 11.44 2.26 -0.48
C TRP A 200 12.59 1.94 -1.44
N ALA A 201 12.36 1.03 -2.39
CA ALA A 201 13.43 0.47 -3.22
C ALA A 201 14.08 1.48 -4.18
N GLU A 202 13.28 2.41 -4.70
CA GLU A 202 13.70 3.31 -5.77
C GLU A 202 13.76 4.77 -5.35
N ALA A 203 12.88 5.25 -4.46
CA ALA A 203 12.84 6.65 -4.00
C ALA A 203 13.57 6.88 -2.66
N GLY A 204 14.16 5.83 -2.07
CA GLY A 204 14.99 5.91 -0.87
C GLY A 204 14.21 6.32 0.38
N LEU A 205 12.92 6.02 0.43
CA LEU A 205 12.08 6.31 1.60
C LEU A 205 12.17 5.17 2.61
N ASP A 206 13.25 5.14 3.39
CA ASP A 206 13.56 4.07 4.34
C ASP A 206 12.49 3.88 5.43
N SER A 207 11.67 4.90 5.70
CA SER A 207 10.52 4.79 6.60
C SER A 207 9.49 3.73 6.17
N PHE A 208 9.50 3.31 4.90
CA PHE A 208 8.64 2.23 4.40
C PHE A 208 9.20 0.82 4.64
N ALA A 209 10.42 0.68 5.16
CA ALA A 209 10.96 -0.63 5.53
C ALA A 209 10.06 -1.35 6.55
N VAL A 210 9.48 -0.63 7.51
CA VAL A 210 8.55 -1.20 8.49
C VAL A 210 7.21 -1.62 7.85
N CYS A 211 6.75 -0.93 6.80
CA CYS A 211 5.53 -1.29 6.08
C CYS A 211 5.70 -2.65 5.38
N SER A 212 6.92 -2.99 4.95
CA SER A 212 7.22 -4.32 4.40
C SER A 212 7.01 -5.43 5.45
N ILE A 213 7.37 -5.18 6.70
CA ILE A 213 7.12 -6.12 7.81
C ILE A 213 5.61 -6.30 8.01
N TRP A 214 4.82 -5.24 7.95
CA TRP A 214 3.37 -5.34 8.11
C TRP A 214 2.74 -6.19 7.01
N ALA A 215 3.05 -5.90 5.75
CA ALA A 215 2.51 -6.66 4.62
C ALA A 215 2.93 -8.14 4.67
N VAL A 216 4.21 -8.41 4.99
CA VAL A 216 4.73 -9.77 5.05
C VAL A 216 4.24 -10.52 6.29
N ARG A 217 4.04 -9.84 7.41
CA ARG A 217 3.44 -10.43 8.60
C ARG A 217 2.04 -10.95 8.26
N ASP A 218 1.18 -10.06 7.76
CA ASP A 218 -0.22 -10.38 7.53
C ASP A 218 -0.38 -11.44 6.42
N GLY A 219 0.49 -11.41 5.39
CA GLY A 219 0.45 -12.35 4.27
C GLY A 219 1.16 -13.68 4.48
N LEU A 220 2.26 -13.73 5.25
CA LEU A 220 3.11 -14.92 5.39
C LEU A 220 3.29 -15.40 6.84
N GLU A 221 3.50 -14.50 7.79
CA GLU A 221 3.72 -14.95 9.19
C GLU A 221 2.43 -15.37 9.87
N ASP A 222 1.32 -14.74 9.49
CA ASP A 222 -0.05 -15.09 9.90
C ASP A 222 -0.71 -16.04 8.89
N TRP A 223 0.05 -16.57 7.92
CA TRP A 223 -0.46 -17.62 7.03
C TRP A 223 -0.79 -18.87 7.87
N PRO A 224 -2.04 -19.39 7.83
CA PRO A 224 -2.48 -20.46 8.72
C PRO A 224 -1.70 -21.76 8.50
N ALA A 225 -1.42 -22.51 9.58
CA ALA A 225 -0.75 -23.82 9.51
C ALA A 225 -1.54 -24.83 8.65
N ALA A 226 -2.87 -24.73 8.69
CA ALA A 226 -3.79 -25.44 7.82
C ALA A 226 -4.65 -24.42 7.07
N PRO A 227 -4.22 -23.96 5.87
CA PRO A 227 -4.98 -23.00 5.10
C PRO A 227 -6.35 -23.54 4.70
N PRO A 228 -7.40 -22.69 4.66
CA PRO A 228 -8.73 -23.11 4.26
C PRO A 228 -8.70 -23.69 2.85
N SER A 229 -9.48 -24.75 2.62
CA SER A 229 -9.70 -25.26 1.27
C SER A 229 -10.47 -24.23 0.44
N ILE A 230 -10.26 -24.22 -0.87
CA ILE A 230 -11.12 -23.45 -1.75
C ILE A 230 -12.45 -24.19 -1.80
N PHE A 231 -13.55 -23.51 -1.54
CA PHE A 231 -14.86 -24.15 -1.48
C PHE A 231 -15.53 -24.14 -2.85
N ASP A 232 -16.24 -25.21 -3.17
CA ASP A 232 -17.18 -25.23 -4.29
C ASP A 232 -18.63 -25.06 -3.79
N GLN A 233 -19.58 -24.92 -4.71
CA GLN A 233 -20.98 -24.61 -4.37
C GLN A 233 -21.69 -25.69 -3.53
N THR A 234 -21.04 -26.82 -3.21
CA THR A 234 -21.68 -27.99 -2.58
C THR A 234 -21.64 -28.01 -1.06
N GLU A 235 -20.89 -27.11 -0.42
CA GLU A 235 -20.79 -27.06 1.04
C GLU A 235 -21.92 -26.26 1.71
N SER A 236 -22.26 -26.67 2.93
CA SER A 236 -23.33 -26.06 3.74
C SER A 236 -22.99 -24.60 4.08
N GLU A 237 -23.98 -23.71 4.13
CA GLU A 237 -23.77 -22.28 4.44
C GLU A 237 -23.13 -22.06 5.81
N GLU A 238 -23.36 -22.97 6.77
CA GLU A 238 -22.83 -22.88 8.14
C GLU A 238 -21.32 -23.17 8.24
N GLU A 239 -20.72 -23.83 7.24
CA GLU A 239 -19.31 -24.24 7.24
C GLU A 239 -18.40 -23.31 6.41
N ARG A 240 -18.98 -22.35 5.68
CA ARG A 240 -18.21 -21.44 4.81
C ARG A 240 -17.50 -20.36 5.64
N PRO A 241 -16.18 -20.18 5.46
CA PRO A 241 -15.50 -19.05 6.06
C PRO A 241 -15.98 -17.75 5.40
N VAL A 242 -16.02 -16.71 6.22
CA VAL A 242 -16.45 -15.36 5.84
C VAL A 242 -15.34 -14.36 6.08
N GLY A 243 -15.42 -13.22 5.40
CA GLY A 243 -14.48 -12.12 5.56
C GLY A 243 -13.02 -12.52 5.34
N GLU A 244 -12.18 -12.22 6.33
CA GLU A 244 -10.72 -12.38 6.27
C GLU A 244 -10.25 -13.85 6.32
N GLU A 245 -11.13 -14.77 6.70
CA GLU A 245 -10.83 -16.20 6.75
C GLU A 245 -11.05 -16.92 5.42
N THR A 246 -11.56 -16.21 4.40
CA THR A 246 -11.72 -16.80 3.08
C THR A 246 -10.36 -17.10 2.42
N PRO A 247 -10.24 -18.21 1.65
CA PRO A 247 -9.00 -18.55 0.98
C PRO A 247 -8.55 -17.47 -0.01
N ALA A 248 -9.49 -16.79 -0.69
CA ALA A 248 -9.17 -15.69 -1.60
C ALA A 248 -8.59 -14.46 -0.88
N TYR A 249 -9.10 -14.10 0.30
CA TYR A 249 -8.54 -13.01 1.10
C TYR A 249 -7.12 -13.31 1.55
N ARG A 250 -6.89 -14.51 2.11
CA ARG A 250 -5.57 -14.97 2.54
C ARG A 250 -4.57 -14.97 1.39
N VAL A 251 -4.99 -15.47 0.22
CA VAL A 251 -4.18 -15.42 -1.00
C VAL A 251 -3.86 -13.98 -1.39
N LEU A 252 -4.82 -13.06 -1.38
CA LEU A 252 -4.57 -11.65 -1.72
C LEU A 252 -3.55 -10.98 -0.79
N LEU A 253 -3.56 -11.31 0.51
CA LEU A 253 -2.51 -10.86 1.44
C LEU A 253 -1.14 -11.44 1.09
N ALA A 254 -1.06 -12.75 0.80
CA ALA A 254 0.19 -13.39 0.37
C ALA A 254 0.74 -12.79 -0.93
N GLU A 255 -0.13 -12.43 -1.88
CA GLU A 255 0.25 -11.71 -3.09
C GLU A 255 0.73 -10.28 -2.80
N GLY A 256 0.06 -9.58 -1.89
CA GLY A 256 0.52 -8.28 -1.39
C GLY A 256 1.93 -8.36 -0.79
N ALA A 257 2.20 -9.37 0.04
CA ALA A 257 3.55 -9.64 0.55
C ALA A 257 4.54 -9.98 -0.58
N ALA A 258 4.13 -10.78 -1.56
CA ALA A 258 4.95 -11.13 -2.73
C ALA A 258 5.37 -9.88 -3.54
N MET A 259 4.52 -8.87 -3.65
CA MET A 259 4.84 -7.60 -4.33
C MET A 259 6.05 -6.89 -3.70
N TRP A 260 6.20 -6.95 -2.37
CA TRP A 260 7.37 -6.37 -1.70
C TRP A 260 8.66 -7.06 -2.08
N PHE A 261 8.67 -8.39 -2.19
CA PHE A 261 9.86 -9.10 -2.64
C PHE A 261 10.15 -8.83 -4.11
N VAL A 262 9.14 -8.78 -4.97
CA VAL A 262 9.32 -8.49 -6.40
C VAL A 262 9.99 -7.14 -6.64
N PHE A 263 9.67 -6.12 -5.83
CA PHE A 263 10.20 -4.77 -6.06
C PHE A 263 11.32 -4.34 -5.10
N ALA A 264 11.39 -4.91 -3.90
CA ALA A 264 12.27 -4.46 -2.83
C ALA A 264 13.08 -5.58 -2.16
N ALA A 265 13.15 -6.79 -2.74
CA ALA A 265 13.94 -7.90 -2.18
C ALA A 265 15.38 -7.52 -1.82
N PRO A 266 16.14 -6.76 -2.64
CA PRO A 266 17.50 -6.35 -2.26
C PRO A 266 17.54 -5.50 -0.98
N GLN A 267 16.65 -4.52 -0.86
CA GLN A 267 16.57 -3.63 0.30
C GLN A 267 16.10 -4.40 1.54
N MET A 268 15.09 -5.25 1.39
CA MET A 268 14.61 -6.13 2.46
C MET A 268 15.71 -7.07 2.97
N TYR A 269 16.44 -7.72 2.06
CA TYR A 269 17.50 -8.63 2.43
C TYR A 269 18.67 -7.90 3.10
N ALA A 270 19.02 -6.69 2.66
CA ALA A 270 20.08 -5.88 3.27
C ALA A 270 19.68 -5.27 4.63
N CYS A 271 18.40 -5.00 4.84
CA CYS A 271 17.90 -4.38 6.07
C CYS A 271 18.18 -5.26 7.30
N THR A 272 18.55 -4.61 8.41
CA THR A 272 18.81 -5.25 9.72
C THR A 272 18.22 -4.44 10.87
N GLU A 273 17.31 -3.52 10.56
CA GLU A 273 16.70 -2.65 11.55
C GLU A 273 15.72 -3.42 12.45
N ILE A 274 15.72 -3.05 13.73
CA ILE A 274 14.84 -3.60 14.77
C ILE A 274 13.89 -2.50 15.25
N TRP A 275 12.59 -2.76 15.13
CA TRP A 275 11.49 -1.87 15.50
C TRP A 275 10.63 -2.45 16.62
N GLY A 276 11.26 -2.85 17.73
CA GLY A 276 10.56 -3.33 18.92
C GLY A 276 11.51 -3.86 20.00
N PRO A 277 11.00 -4.21 21.19
CA PRO A 277 11.80 -4.68 22.32
C PRO A 277 12.51 -6.02 22.07
N ASN A 278 11.96 -6.91 21.25
CA ASN A 278 12.64 -8.18 20.94
C ASN A 278 13.80 -7.92 19.97
N GLY A 279 15.03 -8.16 20.43
CA GLY A 279 16.26 -7.88 19.67
C GLY A 279 16.84 -6.47 19.87
N ASN A 280 16.16 -5.60 20.63
CA ASN A 280 16.69 -4.30 21.04
C ASN A 280 16.32 -3.99 22.51
N PRO A 281 17.22 -4.28 23.46
CA PRO A 281 16.96 -4.05 24.89
C PRO A 281 16.73 -2.58 25.27
N ASP A 282 17.23 -1.64 24.44
CA ASP A 282 17.11 -0.20 24.67
C ASP A 282 15.84 0.40 24.02
N TRP A 283 14.94 -0.44 23.49
CA TRP A 283 13.74 0.02 22.83
C TRP A 283 12.81 0.79 23.79
N PRO A 284 12.40 2.03 23.47
CA PRO A 284 11.54 2.81 24.35
C PRO A 284 10.16 2.17 24.57
N SER A 285 9.75 2.02 25.83
CA SER A 285 8.49 1.36 26.20
C SER A 285 7.23 2.04 25.66
N ASN A 286 7.30 3.32 25.28
CA ASN A 286 6.19 4.11 24.76
C ASN A 286 6.06 4.07 23.22
N LYS A 287 6.92 3.33 22.50
CA LYS A 287 6.92 3.29 21.02
C LYS A 287 6.20 2.09 20.40
N GLY A 288 5.57 1.23 21.21
CA GLY A 288 4.95 -0.01 20.73
C GLY A 288 5.99 -0.99 20.15
N ALA A 289 5.56 -1.95 19.31
CA ALA A 289 6.46 -2.87 18.62
C ALA A 289 6.08 -3.00 17.13
N PRO A 290 6.33 -1.96 16.30
CA PRO A 290 5.94 -1.97 14.89
C PRO A 290 6.50 -3.14 14.08
N GLY A 291 7.70 -3.61 14.41
CA GLY A 291 8.35 -4.72 13.71
C GLY A 291 7.99 -6.11 14.23
N ARG A 292 7.06 -6.21 15.20
CA ARG A 292 6.63 -7.49 15.79
C ARG A 292 6.20 -8.49 14.72
N GLY A 293 6.55 -9.74 14.94
CA GLY A 293 6.10 -10.88 14.16
C GLY A 293 4.62 -11.23 14.27
N GLY A 294 4.18 -11.99 13.27
CA GLY A 294 2.95 -12.76 13.26
C GLY A 294 3.09 -14.10 13.98
N GLU A 295 2.09 -14.97 13.83
CA GLU A 295 2.02 -16.24 14.55
C GLU A 295 3.27 -17.12 14.35
N ARG A 296 3.76 -17.22 13.11
CA ARG A 296 4.92 -18.06 12.76
C ARG A 296 6.28 -17.44 13.09
N TRP A 297 6.35 -16.16 13.48
CA TRP A 297 7.61 -15.49 13.81
C TRP A 297 7.63 -14.97 15.25
N GLN A 298 8.46 -15.58 16.08
CA GLN A 298 8.66 -15.19 17.49
C GLN A 298 10.08 -14.68 17.77
N GLY A 299 10.83 -14.32 16.72
CA GLY A 299 12.19 -13.81 16.83
C GLY A 299 12.23 -12.30 17.13
N VAL A 300 13.16 -11.58 16.50
CA VAL A 300 13.31 -10.13 16.71
C VAL A 300 12.16 -9.33 16.09
N ASP A 301 11.83 -8.18 16.68
CA ASP A 301 10.80 -7.27 16.20
C ASP A 301 11.32 -6.41 15.03
N GLY A 302 11.76 -7.03 13.95
CA GLY A 302 12.26 -6.34 12.76
C GLY A 302 12.92 -7.27 11.77
N MET A 303 13.89 -6.73 11.01
CA MET A 303 14.69 -7.50 10.08
C MET A 303 15.85 -8.15 10.83
N ASP A 304 15.84 -9.48 10.91
CA ASP A 304 16.85 -10.21 11.68
C ASP A 304 18.18 -10.32 10.90
N LYS A 305 19.30 -10.09 11.59
CA LYS A 305 20.64 -10.12 10.98
C LYS A 305 21.00 -11.53 10.48
N GLU A 306 20.48 -12.55 11.13
CA GLU A 306 20.74 -13.96 10.83
C GLU A 306 19.90 -14.48 9.64
N LYS A 307 18.97 -13.67 9.12
CA LYS A 307 18.09 -13.98 7.98
C LYS A 307 17.21 -15.21 8.22
N GLN A 308 16.91 -15.54 9.48
CA GLN A 308 15.96 -16.57 9.87
C GLN A 308 14.52 -16.17 9.49
N ARG A 309 14.15 -14.91 9.66
CA ARG A 309 12.83 -14.38 9.28
C ARG A 309 12.64 -14.43 7.76
N TRP A 310 13.70 -14.05 7.04
CA TRP A 310 13.75 -14.17 5.58
C TRP A 310 13.61 -15.63 5.11
N ALA A 311 14.29 -16.57 5.76
CA ALA A 311 14.16 -18.00 5.45
C ALA A 311 12.73 -18.49 5.70
N LEU A 312 12.11 -18.09 6.82
CA LEU A 312 10.70 -18.39 7.12
C LEU A 312 9.79 -17.90 5.98
N TRP A 313 9.92 -16.64 5.56
CA TRP A 313 9.10 -16.09 4.48
C TRP A 313 9.22 -16.87 3.18
N ARG A 314 10.44 -17.30 2.82
CA ARG A 314 10.64 -18.16 1.63
C ARG A 314 9.95 -19.50 1.75
N GLU A 315 10.01 -20.13 2.93
CA GLU A 315 9.33 -21.41 3.14
C GLU A 315 7.82 -21.24 3.09
N VAL A 316 7.25 -20.20 3.71
CA VAL A 316 5.81 -19.94 3.63
C VAL A 316 5.36 -19.68 2.18
N LEU A 317 6.12 -18.93 1.39
CA LEU A 317 5.80 -18.73 -0.03
C LEU A 317 5.76 -20.07 -0.80
N LYS A 318 6.65 -21.01 -0.49
CA LYS A 318 6.58 -22.36 -1.06
C LYS A 318 5.36 -23.13 -0.55
N ASP A 319 5.00 -22.99 0.73
CA ASP A 319 3.79 -23.60 1.29
C ASP A 319 2.53 -23.09 0.56
N VAL A 320 2.45 -21.79 0.25
CA VAL A 320 1.36 -21.18 -0.51
C VAL A 320 1.24 -21.79 -1.90
N VAL A 321 2.37 -21.94 -2.62
CA VAL A 321 2.39 -22.60 -3.95
C VAL A 321 1.94 -24.04 -3.84
N ALA A 322 2.49 -24.80 -2.88
CA ALA A 322 2.16 -26.20 -2.69
C ALA A 322 0.69 -26.41 -2.28
N TRP A 323 0.12 -25.48 -1.50
CA TRP A 323 -1.31 -25.46 -1.18
C TRP A 323 -2.14 -25.24 -2.45
N HIS A 324 -1.83 -24.22 -3.24
CA HIS A 324 -2.57 -23.95 -4.49
C HIS A 324 -2.43 -25.10 -5.49
N ASP A 325 -1.27 -25.75 -5.61
CA ASP A 325 -1.09 -26.95 -6.44
C ASP A 325 -2.09 -28.05 -6.07
N ARG A 326 -2.28 -28.31 -4.77
CA ARG A 326 -3.23 -29.32 -4.30
C ARG A 326 -4.67 -28.94 -4.60
N GLU A 327 -5.04 -27.67 -4.38
CA GLU A 327 -6.39 -27.19 -4.68
C GLU A 327 -6.69 -27.25 -6.18
N GLU A 328 -5.74 -26.87 -7.04
CA GLU A 328 -5.87 -26.92 -8.50
C GLU A 328 -5.98 -28.34 -9.03
N VAL A 329 -5.21 -29.29 -8.50
CA VAL A 329 -5.33 -30.73 -8.83
C VAL A 329 -6.71 -31.28 -8.42
N ALA A 330 -7.28 -30.77 -7.33
CA ALA A 330 -8.65 -31.08 -6.91
C ALA A 330 -9.73 -30.35 -7.75
N GLY A 331 -9.34 -29.57 -8.77
CA GLY A 331 -10.24 -28.85 -9.66
C GLY A 331 -10.72 -27.50 -9.11
N ARG A 332 -10.13 -27.01 -8.02
CA ARG A 332 -10.53 -25.77 -7.34
C ARG A 332 -9.49 -24.68 -7.54
N GLY A 333 -9.90 -23.41 -7.48
CA GLY A 333 -8.98 -22.29 -7.67
C GLY A 333 -8.38 -22.17 -9.07
N VAL A 334 -9.00 -22.79 -10.09
CA VAL A 334 -8.50 -22.75 -11.47
C VAL A 334 -8.42 -21.29 -11.94
N GLY A 335 -7.23 -20.88 -12.37
CA GLY A 335 -6.96 -19.54 -12.88
C GLY A 335 -6.62 -18.49 -11.81
N TRP A 336 -6.56 -18.85 -10.53
CA TRP A 336 -6.08 -17.96 -9.47
C TRP A 336 -4.61 -17.57 -9.73
N ARG A 337 -4.24 -16.34 -9.39
CA ARG A 337 -2.97 -15.75 -9.83
C ARG A 337 -1.80 -15.85 -8.85
N VAL A 338 -2.04 -16.35 -7.64
CA VAL A 338 -1.05 -16.36 -6.55
C VAL A 338 0.29 -16.98 -6.94
N LYS A 339 0.26 -18.08 -7.70
CA LYS A 339 1.48 -18.77 -8.14
C LYS A 339 2.42 -17.89 -8.95
N TYR A 340 1.88 -17.03 -9.82
CA TYR A 340 2.69 -16.21 -10.72
C TYR A 340 3.52 -15.19 -9.94
N ILE A 341 2.88 -14.46 -9.02
CA ILE A 341 3.57 -13.44 -8.25
C ILE A 341 4.46 -14.05 -7.17
N VAL A 342 4.05 -15.17 -6.55
CA VAL A 342 4.89 -15.88 -5.58
C VAL A 342 6.13 -16.47 -6.23
N ALA A 343 6.03 -17.02 -7.44
CA ALA A 343 7.20 -17.51 -8.18
C ALA A 343 8.18 -16.36 -8.49
N ALA A 344 7.67 -15.22 -8.95
CA ALA A 344 8.49 -14.03 -9.18
C ALA A 344 9.17 -13.53 -7.87
N ALA A 345 8.43 -13.51 -6.76
CA ALA A 345 8.96 -13.16 -5.45
C ALA A 345 10.09 -14.11 -5.03
N LEU A 346 9.90 -15.43 -5.14
CA LEU A 346 10.93 -16.43 -4.81
C LEU A 346 12.19 -16.27 -5.66
N GLU A 347 12.05 -15.92 -6.93
CA GLU A 347 13.16 -15.64 -7.83
C GLU A 347 13.94 -14.38 -7.38
N GLU A 348 13.25 -13.28 -7.09
CA GLU A 348 13.89 -12.05 -6.61
C GLU A 348 14.53 -12.22 -5.23
N MET A 349 13.90 -13.00 -4.34
CA MET A 349 14.48 -13.36 -3.06
C MET A 349 15.76 -14.17 -3.24
N TYR A 350 15.80 -15.11 -4.18
CA TYR A 350 17.02 -15.86 -4.49
C TYR A 350 18.12 -14.94 -5.02
N LYS A 351 17.80 -14.04 -5.97
CA LYS A 351 18.75 -13.07 -6.51
C LYS A 351 19.33 -12.15 -5.44
N ALA A 352 18.50 -11.69 -4.50
CA ALA A 352 18.94 -10.82 -3.40
C ALA A 352 19.96 -11.50 -2.48
N GLN A 353 19.89 -12.83 -2.30
CA GLN A 353 20.84 -13.59 -1.48
C GLN A 353 22.21 -13.80 -2.13
N GLN A 354 22.30 -13.69 -3.46
CA GLN A 354 23.54 -13.92 -4.21
C GLN A 354 24.41 -12.67 -4.35
N LYS A 355 23.88 -11.50 -3.97
CA LYS A 355 24.58 -10.21 -3.99
C LYS A 355 25.21 -9.96 -2.62
#